data_AF-A0A937W319-F1
#
_entry.id   AF-A0A937W319-F1
#
_cell.length_a   1.000
_cell.length_b   1.000
_cell.length_c   1.000
_cell.angle_alpha   90.00
_cell.angle_beta   90.00
_cell.angle_gamma   90.00
#
_symmetry.space_group_name_H-M   'P 1'
#
loop_
_entity.id
_entity.type
_entity.pdbx_description
1 polymer ?
#
loop_
_entity_poly.entity_id
_entity_poly.type
_entity_poly.pdbx_seq_one_letter_code
_entity_poly.pdbx_strand_id
1 'polypeptide(L)'
;MEAMTPVWDIGAGSQPQRADRHARTCIFGWLSVLLLCLGTVELVMAQEERALRRIVVDDRQTAQDILQQLRQGASFSALARARSLGAEASQWGYSGTVRLSEMQPAMRAVVQKLKEGQTSDVLELGRQFVILKAISPRIARHFEAAEQAERAKKFPQALQEIQAALRLEEDNVQAHMKLGLIEQGTKKFGEAIRHFEKAQQYAPQEAQVALFVATAYTHAATESQNTAQAEKAMQAFQRVLQLDGRYAPSVHFGLGKVYLLALRQPDKAIDYLTKAAEATTSVAEPHRLLIKAYYDMQRYEQAWQTLRRAQDMGFDFPDLLAALQKTKQQSQR
;
A
#
# COMPACT_ATOMS: atom_id res chain seq x y z
N MET A 1 41.42 -43.80 4.24
CA MET A 1 41.98 -44.91 5.04
C MET A 1 43.16 -44.35 5.81
N GLU A 2 43.18 -44.60 7.12
CA GLU A 2 44.30 -44.45 8.07
C GLU A 2 44.84 -43.02 8.28
N ALA A 3 44.65 -42.35 9.42
CA ALA A 3 44.96 -42.66 10.82
C ALA A 3 46.44 -42.43 11.21
N MET A 4 46.58 -41.71 12.33
CA MET A 4 47.57 -41.89 13.40
C MET A 4 48.99 -41.26 13.27
N THR A 5 49.13 -40.15 14.01
CA THR A 5 50.11 -39.83 15.10
C THR A 5 51.60 -40.10 14.93
N PRO A 6 52.44 -39.25 15.55
CA PRO A 6 53.15 -39.67 16.79
C PRO A 6 52.98 -38.65 17.95
N VAL A 7 52.72 -39.05 19.21
CA VAL A 7 53.61 -39.72 20.22
C VAL A 7 54.45 -38.68 21.00
N TRP A 8 53.99 -38.31 22.21
CA TRP A 8 54.45 -38.71 23.57
C TRP A 8 55.59 -37.81 24.10
N ASP A 9 55.34 -36.98 25.13
CA ASP A 9 55.48 -37.29 26.58
C ASP A 9 56.83 -36.68 27.07
N ILE A 10 57.09 -36.10 28.25
CA ILE A 10 56.68 -36.39 29.62
C ILE A 10 57.15 -35.24 30.53
N GLY A 11 56.47 -35.07 31.67
CA GLY A 11 57.08 -34.65 32.95
C GLY A 11 56.68 -33.25 33.42
N ALA A 12 56.21 -33.04 34.65
CA ALA A 12 56.05 -33.89 35.82
C ALA A 12 55.09 -33.17 36.79
N GLY A 13 54.36 -33.90 37.62
CA GLY A 13 53.54 -33.32 38.67
C GLY A 13 52.87 -34.38 39.53
N SER A 14 53.54 -34.77 40.61
CA SER A 14 53.01 -35.63 41.66
C SER A 14 51.96 -34.89 42.51
N GLN A 15 50.88 -35.59 42.83
CA GLN A 15 49.88 -35.28 43.86
C GLN A 15 50.13 -36.23 45.05
N PRO A 16 49.60 -36.03 46.31
CA PRO A 16 48.15 -35.89 46.52
C PRO A 16 47.60 -35.26 47.84
N GLN A 17 46.25 -35.17 47.86
CA GLN A 17 45.29 -35.32 48.98
C GLN A 17 44.91 -34.18 49.96
N ARG A 18 43.60 -33.87 49.92
CA ARG A 18 42.59 -33.49 50.95
C ARG A 18 43.02 -32.70 52.21
N ALA A 19 42.35 -31.56 52.44
CA ALA A 19 41.63 -31.25 53.69
C ALA A 19 40.82 -29.94 53.57
N ASP A 20 39.93 -29.78 54.54
CA ASP A 20 38.71 -29.00 54.64
C ASP A 20 38.90 -27.61 55.29
N ARG A 21 37.83 -26.80 55.30
CA ARG A 21 37.50 -25.63 56.18
C ARG A 21 37.81 -24.18 55.73
N HIS A 22 36.70 -23.51 55.42
CA HIS A 22 36.20 -22.24 55.96
C HIS A 22 37.11 -21.00 56.14
N ALA A 23 36.65 -19.96 55.43
CA ALA A 23 36.49 -18.57 55.85
C ALA A 23 37.66 -17.60 55.68
N ARG A 24 37.27 -16.39 55.22
CA ARG A 24 38.05 -15.19 54.91
C ARG A 24 38.58 -15.25 53.47
N THR A 25 38.15 -14.39 52.55
CA THR A 25 38.19 -12.94 52.72
C THR A 25 37.25 -12.29 51.69
N CYS A 26 36.24 -11.59 52.21
CA CYS A 26 35.52 -10.53 51.51
C CYS A 26 36.54 -9.57 50.88
N ILE A 27 36.40 -9.26 49.58
CA ILE A 27 36.82 -8.00 48.91
C ILE A 27 36.51 -8.07 47.40
N PHE A 28 36.41 -9.25 46.79
CA PHE A 28 36.14 -9.39 45.34
C PHE A 28 34.66 -9.52 44.94
N GLY A 29 33.72 -9.39 45.88
CA GLY A 29 32.28 -9.58 45.63
C GLY A 29 31.48 -8.32 45.24
N TRP A 30 32.07 -7.13 45.33
CA TRP A 30 31.31 -5.87 45.17
C TRP A 30 31.62 -5.12 43.87
N LEU A 31 32.73 -5.41 43.18
CA LEU A 31 33.03 -4.82 41.87
C LEU A 31 32.41 -5.58 40.69
N SER A 32 32.08 -6.87 40.85
CA SER A 32 31.38 -7.66 39.83
C SER A 32 29.87 -7.42 39.83
N VAL A 33 29.27 -7.02 40.95
CA VAL A 33 27.83 -6.65 41.01
C VAL A 33 27.59 -5.25 40.43
N LEU A 34 28.52 -4.30 40.59
CA LEU A 34 28.36 -2.96 40.02
C LEU A 34 28.49 -2.91 38.49
N LEU A 35 29.30 -3.81 37.90
CA LEU A 35 29.42 -3.95 36.45
C LEU A 35 28.29 -4.80 35.83
N LEU A 36 27.64 -5.68 36.59
CA LEU A 36 26.42 -6.38 36.18
C LEU A 36 25.16 -5.51 36.25
N CYS A 37 25.18 -4.42 37.04
CA CYS A 37 24.16 -3.38 36.96
C CYS A 37 24.39 -2.39 35.81
N LEU A 38 25.62 -2.21 35.32
CA LEU A 38 25.87 -1.37 34.14
C LEU A 38 25.58 -2.09 32.82
N GLY A 39 25.71 -3.42 32.77
CA GLY A 39 25.33 -4.25 31.61
C GLY A 39 23.83 -4.58 31.51
N THR A 40 23.05 -4.39 32.58
CA THR A 40 21.57 -4.42 32.55
C THR A 40 20.95 -3.02 32.46
N VAL A 41 21.80 -2.00 32.56
CA VAL A 41 21.52 -0.60 32.23
C VAL A 41 22.19 -0.23 30.88
N GLU A 42 22.41 -1.21 30.00
CA GLU A 42 21.90 -1.06 28.63
C GLU A 42 20.39 -1.05 28.72
N LEU A 43 19.97 0.11 29.21
CA LEU A 43 18.66 0.48 29.62
C LEU A 43 17.74 0.07 28.49
N VAL A 44 16.66 -0.61 28.88
CA VAL A 44 15.42 -0.76 28.13
C VAL A 44 14.86 0.64 27.87
N MET A 45 15.57 1.38 27.02
CA MET A 45 15.10 2.46 26.20
C MET A 45 14.96 1.87 24.80
N ALA A 46 14.32 0.71 24.70
CA ALA A 46 13.37 0.57 23.62
C ALA A 46 12.43 1.74 23.85
N GLN A 47 12.70 2.88 23.19
CA GLN A 47 11.81 4.02 23.19
C GLN A 47 10.46 3.42 22.89
N GLU A 48 9.56 3.40 23.87
CA GLU A 48 8.34 2.63 23.75
C GLU A 48 7.59 3.23 22.56
N GLU A 49 7.67 2.53 21.46
CA GLU A 49 7.10 2.94 20.20
C GLU A 49 5.69 2.34 20.15
N ARG A 50 4.75 3.16 19.67
CA ARG A 50 3.36 2.78 19.53
C ARG A 50 2.89 3.20 18.15
N ALA A 51 2.35 2.25 17.41
CA ALA A 51 1.66 2.58 16.17
C ALA A 51 0.21 2.93 16.51
N LEU A 52 -0.26 4.07 15.99
CA LEU A 52 -1.56 4.63 16.33
C LEU A 52 -2.36 4.97 15.08
N ARG A 53 -3.67 4.90 15.21
CA ARG A 53 -4.59 5.72 14.43
C ARG A 53 -5.21 6.80 15.28
N ARG A 54 -5.56 7.92 14.66
CA ARG A 54 -6.14 9.08 15.32
C ARG A 54 -7.29 9.69 14.52
N ILE A 55 -8.32 10.09 15.25
CA ILE A 55 -9.38 11.00 14.78
C ILE A 55 -9.29 12.27 15.61
N VAL A 56 -9.27 13.42 14.95
CA VAL A 56 -9.25 14.75 15.59
C VAL A 56 -10.47 15.52 15.12
N VAL A 57 -11.23 16.09 16.05
CA VAL A 57 -12.35 17.00 15.75
C VAL A 57 -12.30 18.20 16.68
N ASP A 58 -13.06 19.25 16.37
CA ASP A 58 -13.07 20.52 17.12
C ASP A 58 -14.26 20.64 18.09
N ASP A 59 -15.21 19.70 18.06
CA ASP A 59 -16.36 19.67 18.97
C ASP A 59 -16.56 18.32 19.69
N ARG A 60 -17.01 18.39 20.95
CA ARG A 60 -17.19 17.23 21.82
C ARG A 60 -18.32 16.31 21.34
N GLN A 61 -19.38 16.87 20.77
CA GLN A 61 -20.57 16.11 20.38
C GLN A 61 -20.25 15.17 19.21
N THR A 62 -19.54 15.67 18.20
CA THR A 62 -19.00 14.90 17.07
C THR A 62 -18.05 13.83 17.57
N ALA A 63 -17.15 14.14 18.51
CA ALA A 63 -16.24 13.13 19.06
C ALA A 63 -17.00 12.00 19.77
N GLN A 64 -18.03 12.33 20.55
CA GLN A 64 -18.87 11.33 21.23
C GLN A 64 -19.66 10.46 20.26
N ASP A 65 -20.23 11.06 19.22
CA ASP A 65 -20.94 10.33 18.15
C ASP A 65 -19.99 9.39 17.39
N ILE A 66 -18.79 9.85 17.02
CA ILE A 66 -17.76 9.00 16.41
C ILE A 66 -17.40 7.83 17.33
N LEU A 67 -17.15 8.10 18.62
CA LEU A 67 -16.82 7.04 19.58
C LEU A 67 -17.97 6.03 19.74
N GLN A 68 -19.22 6.48 19.71
CA GLN A 68 -20.39 5.60 19.74
C GLN A 68 -20.44 4.70 18.50
N GLN A 69 -20.22 5.25 17.31
CA GLN A 69 -20.18 4.47 16.07
C GLN A 69 -19.03 3.44 16.08
N LEU A 70 -17.86 3.81 16.59
CA LEU A 70 -16.72 2.88 16.75
C LEU A 70 -17.07 1.72 17.70
N ARG A 71 -17.75 2.01 18.82
CA ARG A 71 -18.23 0.98 19.76
C ARG A 71 -19.29 0.07 19.14
N GLN A 72 -20.01 0.53 18.12
CA GLN A 72 -20.96 -0.28 17.34
C GLN A 72 -20.30 -1.05 16.19
N GLY A 73 -18.97 -1.01 16.07
CA GLY A 73 -18.21 -1.75 15.06
C GLY A 73 -18.01 -1.00 13.74
N ALA A 74 -18.26 0.31 13.69
CA ALA A 74 -17.87 1.11 12.54
C ALA A 74 -16.34 1.09 12.35
N SER A 75 -15.90 1.14 11.09
CA SER A 75 -14.46 1.18 10.77
C SER A 75 -13.82 2.48 11.27
N PHE A 76 -12.70 2.34 12.00
CA PHE A 76 -11.92 3.48 12.45
C PHE A 76 -11.33 4.25 11.27
N SER A 77 -10.77 3.51 10.32
CA SER A 77 -10.17 4.05 9.10
C SER A 77 -11.18 4.88 8.29
N ALA A 78 -12.41 4.37 8.15
CA ALA A 78 -13.50 5.06 7.45
C ALA A 78 -13.89 6.37 8.14
N LEU A 79 -14.11 6.32 9.46
CA LEU A 79 -14.51 7.50 10.24
C LEU A 79 -13.40 8.53 10.32
N ALA A 80 -12.14 8.10 10.43
CA ALA A 80 -10.99 8.99 10.40
C ALA A 80 -10.90 9.74 9.08
N ARG A 81 -11.09 9.06 7.94
CA ARG A 81 -11.06 9.73 6.65
C ARG A 81 -12.22 10.71 6.47
N ALA A 82 -13.43 10.31 6.88
CA ALA A 82 -14.65 11.07 6.62
C ALA A 82 -14.85 12.26 7.57
N ARG A 83 -14.36 12.17 8.81
CA ARG A 83 -14.74 13.12 9.87
C ARG A 83 -13.57 13.75 10.62
N SER A 84 -12.35 13.23 10.48
CA SER A 84 -11.20 13.82 11.14
C SER A 84 -10.77 15.12 10.44
N LEU A 85 -10.49 16.14 11.24
CA LEU A 85 -9.85 17.39 10.84
C LEU A 85 -8.32 17.30 10.89
N GLY A 86 -7.77 16.19 11.40
CA GLY A 86 -6.32 15.95 11.46
C GLY A 86 -5.71 15.65 10.10
N ALA A 87 -4.43 15.97 9.91
CA ALA A 87 -3.70 15.69 8.67
C ALA A 87 -3.69 14.19 8.32
N GLU A 88 -3.77 13.31 9.33
CA GLU A 88 -3.81 11.86 9.15
C GLU A 88 -5.13 11.38 8.53
N ALA A 89 -6.16 12.24 8.39
CA ALA A 89 -7.41 11.90 7.72
C ALA A 89 -7.14 11.29 6.35
N SER A 90 -6.23 11.88 5.55
CA SER A 90 -5.85 11.35 4.23
C SER A 90 -5.09 10.03 4.25
N GLN A 91 -4.66 9.58 5.43
CA GLN A 91 -4.06 8.27 5.66
C GLN A 91 -4.96 7.38 6.54
N TRP A 92 -6.28 7.64 6.51
CA TRP A 92 -7.28 6.89 7.27
C TRP A 92 -6.99 6.88 8.78
N GLY A 93 -6.46 8.00 9.28
CA GLY A 93 -6.07 8.20 10.66
C GLY A 93 -4.72 7.63 11.03
N TYR A 94 -3.99 6.95 10.15
CA TYR A 94 -2.67 6.38 10.48
C TYR A 94 -1.67 7.48 10.87
N SER A 95 -1.14 7.39 12.09
CA SER A 95 -0.20 8.36 12.66
C SER A 95 1.25 7.85 12.66
N GLY A 96 1.53 6.74 11.99
CA GLY A 96 2.84 6.11 12.03
C GLY A 96 3.17 5.48 13.39
N THR A 97 4.42 5.08 13.53
CA THR A 97 5.01 4.66 14.80
C THR A 97 5.52 5.89 15.54
N VAL A 98 4.99 6.13 16.74
CA VAL A 98 5.29 7.32 17.53
C VAL A 98 5.98 6.90 18.83
N ARG A 99 7.00 7.66 19.23
CA ARG A 99 7.71 7.45 20.51
C ARG A 99 6.92 8.07 21.65
N LEU A 100 6.66 7.29 22.70
CA LEU A 100 5.92 7.79 23.87
C LEU A 100 6.57 9.02 24.52
N SER A 101 7.90 9.14 24.48
CA SER A 101 8.64 10.28 25.04
C SER A 101 8.34 11.61 24.35
N GLU A 102 7.96 11.57 23.07
CA GLU A 102 7.66 12.76 22.25
C GLU A 102 6.18 13.20 22.38
N MET A 103 5.35 12.38 23.04
CA MET A 103 3.93 12.69 23.26
C MET A 103 3.72 13.65 24.43
N GLN A 104 2.67 14.48 24.33
CA GLN A 104 2.17 15.26 25.46
C GLN A 104 1.77 14.33 26.64
N PRO A 105 1.98 14.74 27.91
CA PRO A 105 1.77 13.87 29.07
C PRO A 105 0.35 13.27 29.15
N ALA A 106 -0.68 14.05 28.88
CA ALA A 106 -2.07 13.60 28.89
C ALA A 106 -2.33 12.49 27.85
N MET A 107 -1.80 12.67 26.63
CA MET A 107 -1.89 11.67 25.57
C MET A 107 -1.10 10.41 25.92
N ARG A 108 0.13 10.57 26.42
CA ARG A 108 1.02 9.46 26.81
C ARG A 108 0.36 8.54 27.83
N ALA A 109 -0.28 9.11 28.86
CA ALA A 109 -0.94 8.36 29.92
C ALA A 109 -2.10 7.48 29.41
N VAL A 110 -2.79 7.91 28.35
CA VAL A 110 -3.82 7.12 27.68
C VAL A 110 -3.19 6.03 26.82
N VAL A 111 -2.24 6.40 25.94
CA VAL A 111 -1.60 5.46 25.01
C VAL A 111 -0.88 4.33 25.75
N GLN A 112 -0.25 4.60 26.90
CA GLN A 112 0.41 3.58 27.73
C GLN A 112 -0.53 2.47 28.20
N LYS A 113 -1.83 2.76 28.36
CA LYS A 113 -2.83 1.81 28.85
C LYS A 113 -3.56 1.08 27.72
N LEU A 114 -3.49 1.59 26.49
CA LEU A 114 -4.14 0.96 25.34
C LEU A 114 -3.40 -0.31 24.93
N LYS A 115 -4.15 -1.40 24.82
CA LYS A 115 -3.69 -2.63 24.16
C LYS A 115 -3.92 -2.53 22.65
N GLU A 116 -3.17 -3.30 21.87
CA GLU A 116 -3.39 -3.40 20.42
C GLU A 116 -4.87 -3.70 20.10
N GLY A 117 -5.42 -3.00 19.11
CA GLY A 117 -6.82 -3.06 18.71
C GLY A 117 -7.77 -2.18 19.55
N GLN A 118 -7.36 -1.72 20.74
CA GLN A 118 -8.22 -0.91 21.59
C GLN A 118 -8.31 0.54 21.11
N THR A 119 -9.52 1.08 21.25
CA THR A 119 -9.83 2.50 21.02
C THR A 119 -9.95 3.21 22.36
N SER A 120 -9.40 4.41 22.48
CA SER A 120 -9.53 5.25 23.67
C SER A 120 -10.92 5.85 23.82
N ASP A 121 -11.23 6.37 25.00
CA ASP A 121 -12.28 7.38 25.13
C ASP A 121 -11.87 8.69 24.43
N VAL A 122 -12.78 9.67 24.40
CA VAL A 122 -12.49 11.02 23.88
C VAL A 122 -11.49 11.70 24.82
N LEU A 123 -10.31 12.05 24.29
CA LEU A 123 -9.35 12.91 24.95
C LEU A 123 -9.62 14.37 24.58
N GLU A 124 -9.53 15.26 25.56
CA GLU A 124 -9.59 16.70 25.34
C GLU A 124 -8.17 17.28 25.41
N LEU A 125 -7.70 17.84 24.29
CA LEU A 125 -6.36 18.40 24.15
C LEU A 125 -6.48 19.84 23.66
N GLY A 126 -6.60 20.77 24.62
CA GLY A 126 -6.86 22.17 24.34
C GLY A 126 -8.26 22.35 23.74
N ARG A 127 -8.34 22.85 22.50
CA ARG A 127 -9.61 23.05 21.76
C ARG A 127 -10.00 21.88 20.86
N GLN A 128 -9.26 20.78 20.91
CA GLN A 128 -9.48 19.61 20.07
C GLN A 128 -9.89 18.40 20.90
N PHE A 129 -10.71 17.56 20.28
CA PHE A 129 -11.14 16.27 20.81
C PHE A 129 -10.52 15.17 19.97
N VAL A 130 -9.86 14.22 20.64
CA VAL A 130 -9.05 13.20 19.99
C VAL A 130 -9.51 11.82 20.41
N ILE A 131 -9.65 10.91 19.44
CA ILE A 131 -9.86 9.48 19.68
C ILE A 131 -8.68 8.74 19.08
N LEU A 132 -8.07 7.85 19.85
CA LEU A 132 -6.93 7.05 19.44
C LEU A 132 -7.32 5.58 19.31
N LYS A 133 -6.71 4.88 18.36
CA LYS A 133 -6.70 3.42 18.30
C LYS A 133 -5.26 2.94 18.30
N ALA A 134 -4.90 2.07 19.24
CA ALA A 134 -3.61 1.40 19.21
C ALA A 134 -3.64 0.29 18.16
N ILE A 135 -2.66 0.29 17.25
CA ILE A 135 -2.53 -0.70 16.19
C ILE A 135 -1.18 -1.40 16.31
N SER A 136 -1.06 -2.59 15.72
CA SER A 136 0.19 -3.35 15.81
C SER A 136 1.29 -2.66 14.97
N PRO A 137 2.48 -2.37 15.55
CA PRO A 137 3.60 -1.81 14.78
C PRO A 137 4.13 -2.80 13.72
N ARG A 138 3.72 -4.07 13.80
CA ARG A 138 4.05 -5.10 12.81
C ARG A 138 3.37 -4.83 11.46
N ILE A 139 2.29 -4.07 11.42
CA ILE A 139 1.63 -3.68 10.15
C ILE A 139 2.66 -3.02 9.23
N ALA A 140 3.35 -1.98 9.71
CA ALA A 140 4.37 -1.29 8.92
C ALA A 140 5.48 -2.24 8.43
N ARG A 141 5.96 -3.14 9.30
CA ARG A 141 6.98 -4.14 8.94
C ARG A 141 6.51 -5.10 7.84
N HIS A 142 5.24 -5.53 7.89
CA HIS A 142 4.65 -6.36 6.84
C HIS A 142 4.55 -5.60 5.50
N PHE A 143 4.24 -4.30 5.51
CA PHE A 143 4.29 -3.48 4.29
C PHE A 143 5.71 -3.38 3.72
N GLU A 144 6.70 -3.09 4.57
CA GLU A 144 8.11 -3.01 4.15
C GLU A 144 8.61 -4.35 3.58
N ALA A 145 8.29 -5.47 4.24
CA ALA A 145 8.64 -6.80 3.77
C ALA A 145 7.96 -7.15 2.44
N ALA A 146 6.69 -6.76 2.26
CA ALA A 146 5.98 -6.93 1.01
C ALA A 146 6.61 -6.13 -0.13
N GLU A 147 6.98 -4.87 0.12
CA GLU A 147 7.65 -4.03 -0.88
C GLU A 147 9.01 -4.59 -1.30
N GLN A 148 9.80 -5.10 -0.34
CA GLN A 148 11.06 -5.77 -0.63
C GLN A 148 10.84 -7.03 -1.47
N ALA A 149 9.83 -7.84 -1.13
CA ALA A 149 9.46 -9.02 -1.89
C ALA A 149 8.99 -8.68 -3.32
N GLU A 150 8.21 -7.62 -3.52
CA GLU A 150 7.79 -7.14 -4.85
C GLU A 150 8.97 -6.66 -5.70
N ARG A 151 9.91 -5.90 -5.12
CA ARG A 151 11.14 -5.49 -5.82
C ARG A 151 11.96 -6.70 -6.25
N ALA A 152 11.97 -7.75 -5.42
CA ALA A 152 12.56 -9.05 -5.75
C ALA A 152 11.69 -9.93 -6.65
N LYS A 153 10.54 -9.44 -7.13
CA LYS A 153 9.53 -10.17 -7.93
C LYS A 153 8.99 -11.45 -7.26
N LYS A 154 9.11 -11.56 -5.94
CA LYS A 154 8.58 -12.66 -5.11
C LYS A 154 7.13 -12.38 -4.71
N PHE A 155 6.24 -12.32 -5.70
CA PHE A 155 4.84 -11.95 -5.48
C PHE A 155 4.09 -12.82 -4.46
N PRO A 156 4.27 -14.16 -4.37
CA PRO A 156 3.62 -14.96 -3.34
C PRO A 156 4.00 -14.54 -1.91
N GLN A 157 5.28 -14.20 -1.69
CA GLN A 157 5.76 -13.71 -0.41
C GLN A 157 5.16 -12.33 -0.10
N ALA A 158 5.11 -11.43 -1.09
CA ALA A 158 4.49 -10.12 -0.90
C ALA A 158 3.02 -10.21 -0.52
N LEU A 159 2.26 -11.10 -1.16
CA LEU A 159 0.85 -11.37 -0.81
C LEU A 159 0.74 -11.88 0.63
N GLN A 160 1.59 -12.82 1.04
CA GLN A 160 1.59 -13.37 2.40
C GLN A 160 1.83 -12.30 3.47
N GLU A 161 2.77 -11.40 3.23
CA GLU A 161 3.07 -10.30 4.15
C GLU A 161 1.89 -9.32 4.28
N ILE A 162 1.29 -8.90 3.17
CA ILE A 162 0.13 -8.00 3.25
C ILE A 162 -1.11 -8.69 3.84
N GLN A 163 -1.29 -9.99 3.59
CA GLN A 163 -2.32 -10.78 4.28
C GLN A 163 -2.06 -10.86 5.79
N ALA A 164 -0.80 -10.87 6.22
CA ALA A 164 -0.45 -10.78 7.64
C ALA A 164 -0.82 -9.41 8.23
N ALA A 165 -0.60 -8.32 7.49
CA ALA A 165 -1.06 -6.99 7.89
C ALA A 165 -2.59 -6.94 8.06
N LEU A 166 -3.37 -7.54 7.13
CA LEU A 166 -4.83 -7.61 7.25
C LEU A 166 -5.33 -8.47 8.41
N ARG A 167 -4.57 -9.50 8.85
CA ARG A 167 -4.92 -10.25 10.07
C ARG A 167 -4.78 -9.39 11.34
N LEU A 168 -3.94 -8.35 11.30
CA LEU A 168 -3.76 -7.42 12.41
C LEU A 168 -4.79 -6.28 12.35
N GLU A 169 -5.21 -5.90 11.14
CA GLU A 169 -6.22 -4.88 10.91
C GLU A 169 -7.01 -5.17 9.62
N GLU A 170 -8.18 -5.78 9.78
CA GLU A 170 -9.02 -6.22 8.65
C GLU A 170 -9.51 -5.04 7.81
N ASP A 171 -9.80 -3.90 8.42
CA ASP A 171 -10.31 -2.70 7.73
C ASP A 171 -9.18 -1.79 7.19
N ASN A 172 -7.98 -2.32 6.99
CA ASN A 172 -6.85 -1.56 6.47
C ASN A 172 -6.97 -1.35 4.96
N VAL A 173 -7.43 -0.16 4.58
CA VAL A 173 -7.65 0.27 3.18
C VAL A 173 -6.39 0.12 2.33
N GLN A 174 -5.23 0.53 2.86
CA GLN A 174 -3.95 0.46 2.14
C GLN A 174 -3.54 -1.00 1.87
N ALA A 175 -3.80 -1.91 2.80
CA ALA A 175 -3.44 -3.32 2.65
C ALA A 175 -4.32 -3.99 1.59
N HIS A 176 -5.62 -3.70 1.58
CA HIS A 176 -6.52 -4.14 0.53
C HIS A 176 -6.13 -3.59 -0.85
N MET A 177 -5.80 -2.31 -0.94
CA MET A 177 -5.28 -1.74 -2.20
C MET A 177 -3.99 -2.41 -2.66
N LYS A 178 -3.08 -2.69 -1.73
CA LYS A 178 -1.80 -3.33 -2.03
C LYS A 178 -1.96 -4.76 -2.54
N LEU A 179 -2.83 -5.57 -1.93
CA LEU A 179 -3.18 -6.90 -2.47
C LEU A 179 -3.74 -6.78 -3.88
N GLY A 180 -4.71 -5.88 -4.08
CA GLY A 180 -5.32 -5.69 -5.40
C GLY A 180 -4.29 -5.30 -6.47
N LEU A 181 -3.31 -4.47 -6.14
CA LEU A 181 -2.23 -4.09 -7.05
C LEU A 181 -1.30 -5.26 -7.40
N ILE A 182 -0.89 -6.05 -6.41
CA ILE A 182 -0.03 -7.23 -6.63
C ILE A 182 -0.77 -8.27 -7.48
N GLU A 183 -2.05 -8.51 -7.19
CA GLU A 183 -2.88 -9.45 -7.93
C GLU A 183 -3.17 -8.98 -9.35
N GLN A 184 -3.45 -7.69 -9.56
CA GLN A 184 -3.55 -7.11 -10.89
C GLN A 184 -2.25 -7.26 -11.69
N GLY A 185 -1.10 -7.02 -11.06
CA GLY A 185 0.22 -7.22 -11.67
C GLY A 185 0.51 -8.68 -12.04
N THR A 186 -0.12 -9.63 -11.33
CA THR A 186 -0.05 -11.07 -11.62
C THR A 186 -1.26 -11.59 -12.42
N LYS A 187 -2.05 -10.67 -13.02
CA LYS A 187 -3.24 -10.94 -13.85
C LYS A 187 -4.39 -11.67 -13.14
N LYS A 188 -4.39 -11.71 -11.82
CA LYS A 188 -5.46 -12.25 -10.98
C LYS A 188 -6.56 -11.21 -10.77
N PHE A 189 -7.24 -10.84 -11.86
CA PHE A 189 -8.15 -9.69 -11.84
C PHE A 189 -9.38 -9.89 -10.96
N GLY A 190 -9.87 -11.12 -10.82
CA GLY A 190 -11.03 -11.41 -9.95
C GLY A 190 -10.72 -11.25 -8.47
N GLU A 191 -9.54 -11.68 -8.02
CA GLU A 191 -9.01 -11.42 -6.69
C GLU A 191 -8.79 -9.91 -6.48
N ALA A 192 -8.16 -9.24 -7.45
CA ALA A 192 -7.86 -7.82 -7.36
C ALA A 192 -9.13 -6.97 -7.19
N ILE A 193 -10.19 -7.27 -7.96
CA ILE A 193 -11.50 -6.63 -7.84
C ILE A 193 -12.05 -6.81 -6.43
N ARG A 194 -12.03 -8.02 -5.86
CA ARG A 194 -12.53 -8.29 -4.50
C ARG A 194 -11.82 -7.42 -3.45
N HIS A 195 -10.51 -7.30 -3.54
CA HIS A 195 -9.75 -6.47 -2.59
C HIS A 195 -9.95 -4.97 -2.80
N PHE A 196 -10.04 -4.49 -4.04
CA PHE A 196 -10.36 -3.08 -4.28
C PHE A 196 -11.79 -2.72 -3.86
N GLU A 197 -12.76 -3.61 -4.06
CA GLU A 197 -14.13 -3.41 -3.56
C GLU A 197 -14.18 -3.39 -2.04
N LYS A 198 -13.38 -4.21 -1.35
CA LYS A 198 -13.20 -4.12 0.11
C LYS A 198 -12.59 -2.79 0.52
N ALA A 199 -11.54 -2.33 -0.15
CA ALA A 199 -11.00 -0.99 0.09
C ALA A 199 -12.06 0.09 -0.11
N GLN A 200 -12.90 -0.02 -1.16
CA GLN A 200 -13.99 0.91 -1.44
C GLN A 200 -15.09 0.86 -0.37
N GLN A 201 -15.39 -0.32 0.17
CA GLN A 201 -16.34 -0.49 1.28
C GLN A 201 -15.90 0.31 2.51
N TYR A 202 -14.61 0.28 2.85
CA TYR A 202 -14.05 1.01 3.99
C TYR A 202 -13.73 2.48 3.66
N ALA A 203 -13.63 2.84 2.38
CA ALA A 203 -13.29 4.18 1.92
C ALA A 203 -14.18 4.63 0.75
N PRO A 204 -15.52 4.73 0.94
CA PRO A 204 -16.47 4.90 -0.16
C PRO A 204 -16.38 6.25 -0.86
N GLN A 205 -15.79 7.26 -0.22
CA GLN A 205 -15.64 8.62 -0.75
C GLN A 205 -14.25 8.87 -1.38
N GLU A 206 -13.41 7.83 -1.50
CA GLU A 206 -12.08 7.99 -2.10
C GLU A 206 -12.11 7.76 -3.61
N ALA A 207 -11.98 8.85 -4.37
CA ALA A 207 -11.89 8.80 -5.83
C ALA A 207 -10.74 7.90 -6.31
N GLN A 208 -9.60 7.91 -5.60
CA GLN A 208 -8.47 7.03 -5.91
C GLN A 208 -8.82 5.55 -5.76
N VAL A 209 -9.57 5.18 -4.72
CA VAL A 209 -10.01 3.80 -4.48
C VAL A 209 -11.02 3.37 -5.55
N ALA A 210 -11.97 4.24 -5.88
CA ALA A 210 -12.90 4.02 -6.98
C ALA A 210 -12.17 3.85 -8.33
N LEU A 211 -11.05 4.57 -8.54
CA LEU A 211 -10.23 4.43 -9.75
C LEU A 211 -9.53 3.07 -9.83
N PHE A 212 -9.06 2.52 -8.70
CA PHE A 212 -8.51 1.17 -8.67
C PHE A 212 -9.56 0.12 -9.03
N VAL A 213 -10.79 0.25 -8.51
CA VAL A 213 -11.92 -0.62 -8.87
C VAL A 213 -12.21 -0.54 -10.37
N ALA A 214 -12.35 0.67 -10.92
CA ALA A 214 -12.60 0.87 -12.35
C ALA A 214 -11.48 0.30 -13.24
N THR A 215 -10.24 0.46 -12.82
CA THR A 215 -9.06 -0.06 -13.54
C THR A 215 -9.01 -1.58 -13.50
N ALA A 216 -9.30 -2.21 -12.36
CA ALA A 216 -9.33 -3.66 -12.22
C ALA A 216 -10.46 -4.28 -13.07
N TYR A 217 -11.65 -3.68 -13.06
CA TYR A 217 -12.74 -4.09 -13.96
C TYR A 217 -12.37 -3.90 -15.43
N THR A 218 -11.67 -2.82 -15.79
CA THR A 218 -11.16 -2.62 -17.15
C THR A 218 -10.23 -3.76 -17.55
N HIS A 219 -9.26 -4.11 -16.71
CA HIS A 219 -8.34 -5.21 -16.99
C HIS A 219 -9.07 -6.55 -17.16
N ALA A 220 -9.98 -6.88 -16.23
CA ALA A 220 -10.81 -8.08 -16.33
C ALA A 220 -11.63 -8.11 -17.63
N ALA A 221 -12.26 -6.99 -18.00
CA ALA A 221 -13.03 -6.84 -19.22
C ALA A 221 -12.18 -7.03 -20.47
N THR A 222 -10.97 -6.46 -20.51
CA THR A 222 -10.08 -6.59 -21.66
C THR A 222 -9.50 -7.99 -21.84
N GLU A 223 -9.19 -8.69 -20.75
CA GLU A 223 -8.64 -10.05 -20.79
C GLU A 223 -9.71 -11.06 -21.21
N SER A 224 -10.93 -10.93 -20.66
CA SER A 224 -12.03 -11.86 -20.91
C SER A 224 -12.95 -11.47 -22.06
N GLN A 225 -12.80 -10.27 -22.64
CA GLN A 225 -13.74 -9.66 -23.60
C GLN A 225 -15.19 -9.70 -23.10
N ASN A 226 -15.38 -9.49 -21.79
CA ASN A 226 -16.67 -9.63 -21.13
C ASN A 226 -17.38 -8.27 -20.99
N THR A 227 -18.52 -8.13 -21.68
CA THR A 227 -19.35 -6.91 -21.67
C THR A 227 -19.84 -6.54 -20.27
N ALA A 228 -20.21 -7.50 -19.42
CA ALA A 228 -20.67 -7.20 -18.06
C ALA A 228 -19.56 -6.56 -17.20
N GLN A 229 -18.31 -6.99 -17.39
CA GLN A 229 -17.17 -6.38 -16.70
C GLN A 229 -16.85 -4.99 -17.26
N ALA A 230 -17.03 -4.79 -18.58
CA ALA A 230 -16.88 -3.48 -19.20
C ALA A 230 -17.91 -2.46 -18.66
N GLU A 231 -19.17 -2.88 -18.50
CA GLU A 231 -20.22 -2.04 -17.90
C GLU A 231 -19.89 -1.66 -16.46
N LYS A 232 -19.41 -2.61 -15.65
CA LYS A 232 -18.94 -2.31 -14.28
C LYS A 232 -17.77 -1.34 -14.25
N ALA A 233 -16.81 -1.48 -15.17
CA ALA A 233 -15.71 -0.53 -15.31
C ALA A 233 -16.23 0.89 -15.58
N MET A 234 -17.17 1.03 -16.52
CA MET A 234 -17.77 2.32 -16.88
C MET A 234 -18.55 2.94 -15.71
N GLN A 235 -19.34 2.16 -14.97
CA GLN A 235 -20.04 2.63 -13.77
C GLN A 235 -19.06 3.09 -12.68
N ALA A 236 -17.98 2.33 -12.46
CA ALA A 236 -16.94 2.71 -11.51
C ALA A 236 -16.23 4.01 -11.93
N PHE A 237 -15.96 4.20 -13.23
CA PHE A 237 -15.41 5.45 -13.75
C PHE A 237 -16.35 6.66 -13.58
N GLN A 238 -17.66 6.47 -13.76
CA GLN A 238 -18.64 7.53 -13.46
C GLN A 238 -18.57 7.93 -11.99
N ARG A 239 -18.43 6.96 -11.08
CA ARG A 239 -18.26 7.25 -9.65
C ARG A 239 -16.96 8.02 -9.37
N VAL A 240 -15.86 7.70 -10.04
CA VAL A 240 -14.60 8.47 -9.90
C VAL A 240 -14.83 9.95 -10.19
N LEU A 241 -15.51 10.27 -11.30
CA LEU A 241 -15.80 11.66 -11.69
C LEU A 241 -16.76 12.36 -10.72
N GLN A 242 -17.73 11.62 -10.16
CA GLN A 242 -18.63 12.16 -9.12
C GLN A 242 -17.89 12.51 -7.83
N LEU A 243 -16.87 11.73 -7.48
CA LEU A 243 -16.07 11.95 -6.26
C LEU A 243 -15.02 13.05 -6.46
N ASP A 244 -14.31 13.04 -7.58
CA ASP A 244 -13.28 14.03 -7.87
C ASP A 244 -13.02 14.16 -9.39
N GLY A 245 -13.43 15.29 -9.95
CA GLY A 245 -13.27 15.61 -11.37
C GLY A 245 -11.81 15.74 -11.83
N ARG A 246 -10.84 15.87 -10.92
CA ARG A 246 -9.40 15.93 -11.28
C ARG A 246 -8.90 14.63 -11.90
N TYR A 247 -9.59 13.52 -11.68
CA TYR A 247 -9.29 12.25 -12.32
C TYR A 247 -9.82 12.12 -13.76
N ALA A 248 -10.45 13.16 -14.32
CA ALA A 248 -10.98 13.12 -15.68
C ALA A 248 -10.01 12.59 -16.75
N PRO A 249 -8.71 12.99 -16.78
CA PRO A 249 -7.76 12.41 -17.73
C PRO A 249 -7.61 10.90 -17.60
N SER A 250 -7.46 10.39 -16.37
CA SER A 250 -7.35 8.96 -16.07
C SER A 250 -8.63 8.20 -16.42
N VAL A 251 -9.79 8.80 -16.17
CA VAL A 251 -11.10 8.24 -16.52
C VAL A 251 -11.29 8.16 -18.02
N HIS A 252 -10.97 9.23 -18.76
CA HIS A 252 -11.03 9.22 -20.23
C HIS A 252 -10.11 8.15 -20.81
N PHE A 253 -8.89 8.02 -20.31
CA PHE A 253 -7.98 6.96 -20.74
C PHE A 253 -8.56 5.56 -20.47
N GLY A 254 -9.12 5.35 -19.28
CA GLY A 254 -9.77 4.11 -18.89
C GLY A 254 -10.97 3.74 -19.76
N LEU A 255 -11.88 4.69 -19.99
CA LEU A 255 -13.05 4.52 -20.87
C LEU A 255 -12.62 4.24 -22.31
N GLY A 256 -11.61 4.96 -22.82
CA GLY A 256 -11.01 4.71 -24.13
C GLY A 256 -10.49 3.27 -24.26
N LYS A 257 -9.80 2.77 -23.24
CA LYS A 257 -9.37 1.35 -23.17
C LYS A 257 -10.55 0.39 -23.18
N VAL A 258 -11.59 0.64 -22.38
CA VAL A 258 -12.79 -0.22 -22.32
C VAL A 258 -13.44 -0.31 -23.70
N TYR A 259 -13.71 0.83 -24.35
CA TYR A 259 -14.35 0.85 -25.66
C TYR A 259 -13.49 0.18 -26.74
N LEU A 260 -12.20 0.47 -26.78
CA LEU A 260 -11.31 -0.05 -27.83
C LEU A 260 -11.02 -1.55 -27.66
N LEU A 261 -10.71 -1.98 -26.44
CA LEU A 261 -10.11 -3.29 -26.18
C LEU A 261 -11.13 -4.33 -25.71
N ALA A 262 -12.09 -3.95 -24.85
CA ALA A 262 -13.10 -4.87 -24.35
C ALA A 262 -14.34 -4.91 -25.26
N LEU A 263 -14.87 -3.75 -25.64
CA LEU A 263 -16.12 -3.64 -26.40
C LEU A 263 -15.93 -3.61 -27.92
N ARG A 264 -14.70 -3.48 -28.40
CA ARG A 264 -14.35 -3.40 -29.84
C ARG A 264 -15.13 -2.31 -30.60
N GLN A 265 -15.34 -1.17 -29.95
CA GLN A 265 -16.00 0.03 -30.47
C GLN A 265 -14.98 1.17 -30.61
N PRO A 266 -14.10 1.11 -31.63
CA PRO A 266 -13.02 2.10 -31.81
C PRO A 266 -13.54 3.51 -32.10
N ASP A 267 -14.73 3.64 -32.70
CA ASP A 267 -15.43 4.90 -32.94
C ASP A 267 -15.68 5.68 -31.64
N LYS A 268 -16.21 5.01 -30.60
CA LYS A 268 -16.44 5.61 -29.29
C LYS A 268 -15.14 5.85 -28.54
N ALA A 269 -14.16 4.96 -28.71
CA ALA A 269 -12.87 5.08 -28.03
C ALA A 269 -12.10 6.35 -28.45
N ILE A 270 -12.22 6.78 -29.71
CA ILE A 270 -11.49 7.95 -30.24
C ILE A 270 -11.75 9.22 -29.43
N ASP A 271 -13.00 9.53 -29.08
CA ASP A 271 -13.33 10.74 -28.30
C ASP A 271 -12.64 10.74 -26.93
N TYR A 272 -12.78 9.63 -26.20
CA TYR A 272 -12.16 9.48 -24.88
C TYR A 272 -10.62 9.47 -24.94
N LEU A 273 -10.03 8.77 -25.91
CA LEU A 273 -8.58 8.70 -26.06
C LEU A 273 -7.97 10.03 -26.52
N THR A 274 -8.72 10.82 -27.30
CA THR A 274 -8.31 12.19 -27.68
C THR A 274 -8.25 13.08 -26.45
N LYS A 275 -9.31 13.12 -25.64
CA LYS A 275 -9.35 13.88 -24.38
C LYS A 275 -8.24 13.46 -23.41
N ALA A 276 -7.94 12.16 -23.34
CA ALA A 276 -6.85 11.65 -22.52
C ALA A 276 -5.49 12.13 -23.04
N ALA A 277 -5.21 11.97 -24.33
CA ALA A 277 -3.95 12.34 -24.96
C ALA A 277 -3.68 13.86 -24.87
N GLU A 278 -4.71 14.69 -25.02
CA GLU A 278 -4.59 16.16 -24.86
C GLU A 278 -4.26 16.56 -23.42
N ALA A 279 -4.79 15.84 -22.44
CA ALA A 279 -4.57 16.14 -21.02
C ALA A 279 -3.24 15.57 -20.47
N THR A 280 -2.68 14.53 -21.09
CA THR A 280 -1.46 13.85 -20.61
C THR A 280 -0.30 14.01 -21.60
N THR A 281 0.43 15.13 -21.50
CA THR A 281 1.55 15.42 -22.42
C THR A 281 2.80 14.56 -22.19
N SER A 282 2.88 13.84 -21.06
CA SER A 282 4.03 13.01 -20.68
C SER A 282 3.78 11.50 -20.73
N VAL A 283 2.61 11.06 -21.22
CA VAL A 283 2.21 9.65 -21.21
C VAL A 283 1.96 9.17 -22.64
N ALA A 284 2.76 8.20 -23.10
CA ALA A 284 2.69 7.67 -24.46
C ALA A 284 1.41 6.84 -24.75
N GLU A 285 0.88 6.15 -23.75
CA GLU A 285 -0.15 5.13 -23.93
C GLU A 285 -1.48 5.64 -24.54
N PRO A 286 -2.06 6.79 -24.12
CA PRO A 286 -3.23 7.36 -24.77
C PRO A 286 -3.02 7.59 -26.28
N HIS A 287 -1.85 8.10 -26.68
CA HIS A 287 -1.51 8.28 -28.10
C HIS A 287 -1.44 6.96 -28.84
N ARG A 288 -0.77 5.94 -28.26
CA ARG A 288 -0.68 4.60 -28.85
C ARG A 288 -2.05 4.00 -29.13
N LEU A 289 -2.96 4.08 -28.16
CA LEU A 289 -4.31 3.55 -28.31
C LEU A 289 -5.16 4.38 -29.27
N LEU A 290 -4.97 5.71 -29.32
CA LEU A 290 -5.67 6.57 -30.28
C LEU A 290 -5.25 6.25 -31.73
N ILE A 291 -3.95 6.08 -31.98
CA ILE A 291 -3.43 5.66 -33.30
C ILE A 291 -4.01 4.30 -33.67
N LYS A 292 -4.03 3.35 -32.72
CA LYS A 292 -4.66 2.04 -32.94
C LYS A 292 -6.15 2.16 -33.27
N ALA A 293 -6.90 3.01 -32.56
CA ALA A 293 -8.32 3.20 -32.82
C ALA A 293 -8.59 3.77 -34.23
N TYR A 294 -7.79 4.74 -34.68
CA TYR A 294 -7.85 5.22 -36.05
C TYR A 294 -7.46 4.15 -37.07
N TYR A 295 -6.42 3.36 -36.79
CA TYR A 295 -5.99 2.26 -37.66
C TYR A 295 -7.07 1.19 -37.81
N ASP A 296 -7.70 0.75 -36.71
CA ASP A 296 -8.79 -0.24 -36.71
C ASP A 296 -10.00 0.26 -37.51
N MET A 297 -10.23 1.57 -37.53
CA MET A 297 -11.28 2.25 -38.32
C MET A 297 -10.87 2.54 -39.78
N GLN A 298 -9.69 2.09 -40.23
CA GLN A 298 -9.12 2.40 -41.55
C GLN A 298 -8.96 3.91 -41.82
N ARG A 299 -8.93 4.72 -40.77
CA ARG A 299 -8.74 6.17 -40.79
C ARG A 299 -7.23 6.49 -40.80
N TYR A 300 -6.54 5.99 -41.82
CA TYR A 300 -5.07 5.96 -41.87
C TYR A 300 -4.43 7.34 -41.88
N GLU A 301 -5.06 8.34 -42.49
CA GLU A 301 -4.56 9.72 -42.45
C GLU A 301 -4.56 10.28 -41.03
N GLN A 302 -5.65 10.08 -40.27
CA GLN A 302 -5.69 10.50 -38.87
C GLN A 302 -4.69 9.70 -38.00
N ALA A 303 -4.51 8.40 -38.27
CA ALA A 303 -3.52 7.59 -37.60
C ALA A 303 -2.09 8.13 -37.83
N TRP A 304 -1.74 8.47 -39.08
CA TRP A 304 -0.46 9.08 -39.43
C TRP A 304 -0.23 10.44 -38.77
N GLN A 305 -1.23 11.32 -38.79
CA GLN A 305 -1.14 12.63 -38.15
C GLN A 305 -0.94 12.50 -36.63
N THR A 306 -1.67 11.59 -36.00
CA THR A 306 -1.57 11.33 -34.56
C THR A 306 -0.20 10.74 -34.20
N LEU A 307 0.32 9.81 -35.00
CA LEU A 307 1.65 9.23 -34.83
C LEU A 307 2.75 10.31 -34.92
N ARG A 308 2.70 11.18 -35.92
CA ARG A 308 3.68 12.28 -36.06
C ARG A 308 3.66 13.22 -34.87
N ARG A 309 2.47 13.66 -34.45
CA ARG A 309 2.34 14.52 -33.25
C ARG A 309 2.93 13.85 -32.01
N ALA A 310 2.70 12.56 -31.82
CA ALA A 310 3.26 11.84 -30.70
C ALA A 310 4.80 11.71 -30.80
N GLN A 311 5.35 11.54 -32.00
CA GLN A 311 6.81 11.55 -32.24
C GLN A 311 7.42 12.93 -31.99
N ASP A 312 6.75 14.01 -32.35
CA ASP A 312 7.17 15.38 -32.03
C ASP A 312 7.22 15.62 -30.51
N MET A 313 6.39 14.92 -29.75
CA MET A 313 6.41 14.90 -28.27
C MET A 313 7.47 13.96 -27.68
N GLY A 314 8.24 13.25 -28.53
CA GLY A 314 9.28 12.32 -28.12
C GLY A 314 8.83 10.88 -27.87
N PHE A 315 7.59 10.53 -28.24
CA PHE A 315 7.10 9.15 -28.15
C PHE A 315 7.38 8.37 -29.44
N ASP A 316 7.88 7.14 -29.32
CA ASP A 316 8.14 6.27 -30.47
C ASP A 316 7.25 5.02 -30.46
N PHE A 317 6.72 4.68 -31.63
CA PHE A 317 5.81 3.55 -31.84
C PHE A 317 6.17 2.79 -33.14
N PRO A 318 7.31 2.09 -33.17
CA PRO A 318 7.84 1.47 -34.40
C PRO A 318 6.87 0.44 -35.00
N ASP A 319 6.17 -0.32 -34.17
CA ASP A 319 5.18 -1.31 -34.63
C ASP A 319 4.02 -0.65 -35.39
N LEU A 320 3.53 0.49 -34.90
CA LEU A 320 2.43 1.24 -35.52
C LEU A 320 2.90 1.96 -36.79
N LEU A 321 4.12 2.47 -36.79
CA LEU A 321 4.76 3.07 -37.97
C LEU A 321 4.88 2.04 -39.09
N ALA A 322 5.41 0.86 -38.79
CA ALA A 322 5.57 -0.23 -39.75
C ALA A 322 4.22 -0.69 -40.31
N ALA A 323 3.20 -0.83 -39.45
CA ALA A 323 1.85 -1.18 -39.89
C ALA A 323 1.29 -0.16 -40.89
N LEU A 324 1.38 1.14 -40.59
CA LEU A 324 0.90 2.21 -41.46
C LEU A 324 1.67 2.31 -42.78
N GLN A 325 2.99 2.09 -42.77
CA GLN A 325 3.81 2.06 -44.00
C GLN A 325 3.41 0.92 -44.92
N LYS A 326 3.20 -0.28 -44.35
CA LYS A 326 2.76 -1.45 -45.11
C LYS A 326 1.41 -1.20 -45.78
N THR A 327 0.44 -0.64 -45.05
CA THR A 327 -0.87 -0.28 -45.61
C THR A 327 -0.76 0.72 -46.76
N LYS A 328 0.09 1.75 -46.62
CA LYS A 328 0.31 2.75 -47.66
C LYS A 328 0.91 2.17 -48.95
N GLN A 329 1.84 1.22 -48.82
CA GLN A 329 2.41 0.54 -49.99
C GLN A 329 1.39 -0.36 -50.69
N GLN A 330 0.48 -0.98 -49.93
CA GLN A 330 -0.57 -1.83 -50.48
C GLN A 330 -1.65 -1.03 -51.21
N SER A 331 -1.97 0.20 -50.78
CA SER A 331 -2.93 1.06 -51.48
C SER A 331 -2.38 1.73 -52.74
N GLN A 332 -1.06 1.65 -52.96
CA GLN A 332 -0.37 2.21 -54.14
C GLN A 332 -0.04 1.17 -55.22
N ARG A 333 -0.37 -0.11 -55.00
CA ARG A 333 -0.20 -1.21 -55.96
C ARG A 333 -1.53 -1.59 -56.58
#